data_AF-S4XRG3-F1
#
_entry.id   AF-S4XRG3-F1
#
_cell.length_a   1.000
_cell.length_b   1.000
_cell.length_c   1.000
_cell.angle_alpha   90.00
_cell.angle_beta   90.00
_cell.angle_gamma   90.00
#
_symmetry.space_group_name_H-M   'P 1'
#
loop_
_entity.id
_entity.type
_entity.pdbx_description
1 polymer ?
#
loop_
_entity_poly.entity_id
_entity_poly.type
_entity_poly.pdbx_seq_one_letter_code
_entity_poly.pdbx_strand_id
1 'polypeptide(L)'
;MNEDSRAERGGEGAQGDVVDVGDDVRARIEAEVLRRLASFRGRLGGELGALFDELAARLRLFEGEPGEGYFSHPAALPVLELPLWVATRPGGPTPAADAGSRAIPPLAVELAEAAAVGYLHVRIEDDLLDEGVGEPGAAVLLSGALFARHQALLARSLPGGSPFWDLFEEVWLGYGEAMLLERRLHRGAGPRDAATFRRVLARSRPLVLPAAAALFALSQGERLAALEEFVAALAAAHQLFVDLLHAEKDRALGNATYVLARLGAQVEARDAGRPRPDGAAPAGGEPRHDPAGRGAAALRAQLFARGGFDAILEEARCELARAEVAAGALGLPEAARFCRERERYMTEIQRRVFRAFFGALAGEPAASGGAPR
;
A
#
# COMPACT_ATOMS: atom_id res chain seq x y z
N MET A 1 -31.76 49.81 -40.50
CA MET A 1 -32.25 50.52 -39.30
C MET A 1 -33.22 49.58 -38.60
N ASN A 2 -32.84 49.20 -37.38
CA ASN A 2 -33.60 48.66 -36.24
C ASN A 2 -34.68 47.59 -36.44
N GLU A 3 -34.47 46.48 -35.74
CA GLU A 3 -35.39 45.73 -34.83
C GLU A 3 -34.83 44.30 -34.73
N ASP A 4 -34.69 43.61 -33.60
CA ASP A 4 -34.86 43.91 -32.19
C ASP A 4 -34.13 42.77 -31.46
N SER A 5 -33.22 43.09 -30.54
CA SER A 5 -32.32 42.14 -29.89
C SER A 5 -32.83 41.85 -28.47
N ARG A 6 -33.41 40.67 -28.25
CA ARG A 6 -33.53 40.04 -26.91
C ARG A 6 -33.84 38.55 -27.07
N ALA A 7 -32.78 37.74 -27.07
CA ALA A 7 -32.87 36.29 -26.88
C ALA A 7 -32.39 35.94 -25.47
N GLU A 8 -33.15 35.06 -24.85
CA GLU A 8 -33.17 34.71 -23.43
C GLU A 8 -31.89 33.99 -22.98
N ARG A 9 -31.47 34.31 -21.75
CA ARG A 9 -30.49 33.53 -20.99
C ARG A 9 -31.14 32.23 -20.54
N GLY A 10 -30.66 31.10 -21.04
CA GLY A 10 -31.07 29.77 -20.60
C GLY A 10 -29.91 28.99 -19.98
N GLY A 11 -30.02 28.71 -18.68
CA GLY A 11 -29.58 27.45 -18.08
C GLY A 11 -28.12 27.29 -17.66
N GLU A 12 -27.75 27.92 -16.54
CA GLU A 12 -26.71 27.34 -15.66
C GLU A 12 -27.28 26.06 -15.03
N GLY A 13 -26.92 24.91 -15.61
CA GLY A 13 -27.19 23.61 -15.02
C GLY A 13 -26.31 23.39 -13.81
N ALA A 14 -26.92 23.45 -12.62
CA ALA A 14 -26.30 23.01 -11.37
C ALA A 14 -25.92 21.52 -11.49
N GLN A 15 -24.64 21.26 -11.74
CA GLN A 15 -24.00 19.99 -11.39
C GLN A 15 -24.02 19.91 -9.85
N GLY A 16 -25.09 19.32 -9.32
CA GLY A 16 -25.12 18.93 -7.92
C GLY A 16 -24.08 17.84 -7.71
N ASP A 17 -23.11 18.11 -6.85
CA ASP A 17 -22.19 17.10 -6.31
C ASP A 17 -23.01 15.98 -5.67
N VAL A 18 -23.20 14.90 -6.41
CA VAL A 18 -23.63 13.62 -5.82
C VAL A 18 -22.39 13.09 -5.10
N VAL A 19 -22.20 13.53 -3.86
CA VAL A 19 -21.21 12.93 -2.96
C VAL A 19 -21.55 11.44 -2.85
N ASP A 20 -20.67 10.59 -3.37
CA ASP A 20 -20.82 9.14 -3.28
C ASP A 20 -20.86 8.77 -1.79
N VAL A 21 -21.96 8.15 -1.35
CA VAL A 21 -22.17 7.75 0.05
C VAL A 21 -21.02 6.87 0.55
N GLY A 22 -20.31 6.17 -0.35
CA GLY A 22 -19.11 5.41 -0.01
C GLY A 22 -17.92 6.25 0.44
N ASP A 23 -17.74 7.44 -0.11
CA ASP A 23 -16.59 8.29 0.20
C ASP A 23 -16.74 9.01 1.54
N ASP A 24 -17.98 9.39 1.93
CA ASP A 24 -18.27 9.90 3.28
C ASP A 24 -17.95 8.86 4.36
N VAL A 25 -18.30 7.59 4.14
CA VAL A 25 -18.00 6.52 5.10
C VAL A 25 -16.50 6.29 5.23
N ARG A 26 -15.75 6.35 4.11
CA ARG A 26 -14.29 6.20 4.09
C ARG A 26 -13.58 7.32 4.85
N ALA A 27 -13.93 8.57 4.57
CA ALA A 27 -13.38 9.72 5.28
C ALA A 27 -13.68 9.64 6.79
N ARG A 28 -14.89 9.22 7.16
CA ARG A 28 -15.28 9.10 8.57
C ARG A 28 -14.57 7.95 9.31
N ILE A 29 -14.30 6.82 8.65
CA ILE A 29 -13.52 5.74 9.27
C ILE A 29 -12.07 6.18 9.48
N GLU A 30 -11.47 6.86 8.50
CA GLU A 30 -10.11 7.37 8.62
C GLU A 30 -10.01 8.39 9.76
N ALA A 31 -10.92 9.36 9.83
CA ALA A 31 -10.97 10.35 10.90
C ALA A 31 -11.08 9.71 12.31
N GLU A 32 -11.90 8.65 12.43
CA GLU A 32 -12.04 7.90 13.67
C GLU A 32 -10.75 7.15 14.03
N VAL A 33 -10.13 6.46 13.07
CA VAL A 33 -8.87 5.73 13.28
C VAL A 33 -7.75 6.70 13.67
N LEU A 34 -7.60 7.83 12.98
CA LEU A 34 -6.60 8.85 13.32
C LEU A 34 -6.80 9.40 14.73
N ARG A 35 -8.04 9.63 15.16
CA ARG A 35 -8.33 10.04 16.54
C ARG A 35 -7.93 8.98 17.56
N ARG A 36 -8.16 7.69 17.26
CA ARG A 36 -7.76 6.58 18.14
C ARG A 36 -6.25 6.39 18.18
N LEU A 37 -5.54 6.62 17.08
CA LEU A 37 -4.08 6.66 17.03
C LEU A 37 -3.52 7.79 17.89
N ALA A 38 -4.10 9.00 17.82
CA ALA A 38 -3.73 10.12 18.71
C ALA A 38 -4.00 9.80 20.19
N SER A 39 -5.10 9.11 20.50
CA SER A 39 -5.38 8.61 21.85
C SER A 39 -4.38 7.54 22.30
N PHE A 40 -3.98 6.63 21.40
CA PHE A 40 -2.95 5.63 21.69
C PHE A 40 -1.58 6.29 21.94
N ARG A 41 -1.19 7.30 21.16
CA ARG A 41 -0.01 8.12 21.41
C ARG A 41 0.01 8.67 22.84
N GLY A 42 -1.14 9.13 23.35
CA GLY A 42 -1.27 9.60 24.74
C GLY A 42 -0.96 8.53 25.81
N ARG A 43 -0.96 7.24 25.46
CA ARG A 43 -0.69 6.11 26.36
C ARG A 43 0.72 5.53 26.25
N LEU A 44 1.49 5.88 25.21
CA LEU A 44 2.84 5.36 24.97
C LEU A 44 3.89 5.89 25.98
N GLY A 45 3.57 6.92 26.77
CA GLY A 45 4.53 7.55 27.68
C GLY A 45 5.46 8.54 26.94
N GLY A 46 6.59 8.89 27.57
CA GLY A 46 7.51 9.90 27.04
C GLY A 46 8.29 9.44 25.80
N GLU A 47 9.19 8.46 25.97
CA GLU A 47 10.12 8.02 24.93
C GLU A 47 9.41 7.39 23.71
N LEU A 48 8.55 6.39 23.93
CA LEU A 48 7.78 5.77 22.84
C LEU A 48 6.80 6.76 22.19
N GLY A 49 6.29 7.73 22.94
CA GLY A 49 5.45 8.80 22.42
C GLY A 49 6.21 9.70 21.43
N ALA A 50 7.44 10.08 21.76
CA ALA A 50 8.31 10.85 20.88
C ALA A 50 8.64 10.10 19.59
N LEU A 51 8.99 8.80 19.68
CA LEU A 51 9.23 7.96 18.50
C LEU A 51 7.99 7.84 17.61
N PHE A 52 6.80 7.73 18.21
CA PHE A 52 5.54 7.74 17.46
C PHE A 52 5.30 9.10 16.77
N ASP A 53 5.57 10.21 17.44
CA ASP A 53 5.42 11.55 16.87
C ASP A 53 6.37 11.75 15.67
N GLU A 54 7.62 11.27 15.76
CA GLU A 54 8.58 11.28 14.64
C GLU A 54 8.10 10.44 13.45
N LEU A 55 7.60 9.23 13.70
CA LEU A 55 6.98 8.39 12.68
C LEU A 55 5.79 9.09 12.03
N ALA A 56 4.87 9.62 12.84
CA ALA A 56 3.67 10.29 12.37
C ALA A 56 3.99 11.53 11.53
N ALA A 57 4.99 12.32 11.93
CA ALA A 57 5.45 13.47 11.17
C ALA A 57 6.07 13.04 9.82
N ARG A 58 6.93 12.02 9.82
CA ARG A 58 7.57 11.51 8.59
C ARG A 58 6.56 10.94 7.60
N LEU A 59 5.57 10.21 8.08
CA LEU A 59 4.48 9.67 7.27
C LEU A 59 3.39 10.71 6.98
N ARG A 60 3.48 11.91 7.58
CA ARG A 60 2.47 12.97 7.50
C ARG A 60 1.07 12.44 7.86
N LEU A 61 1.02 11.59 8.87
CA LEU A 61 -0.14 10.76 9.23
C LEU A 61 -1.39 11.59 9.57
N PHE A 62 -1.17 12.78 10.13
CA PHE A 62 -2.24 13.70 10.57
C PHE A 62 -2.37 14.93 9.66
N GLU A 63 -1.76 14.91 8.47
CA GLU A 63 -1.88 15.99 7.49
C GLU A 63 -2.90 15.64 6.40
N GLY A 64 -3.63 16.65 5.93
CA GLY A 64 -4.68 16.49 4.91
C GLY A 64 -6.07 16.33 5.51
N GLU A 65 -7.08 16.42 4.66
CA GLU A 65 -8.46 16.11 5.04
C GLU A 65 -8.67 14.59 5.06
N PRO A 66 -9.54 14.05 5.94
CA PRO A 66 -9.89 12.63 5.90
C PRO A 66 -10.44 12.23 4.53
N GLY A 67 -9.98 11.08 4.01
CA GLY A 67 -10.22 10.65 2.63
C GLY A 67 -9.12 11.06 1.64
N GLU A 68 -8.22 11.96 2.04
CA GLU A 68 -7.05 12.39 1.26
C GLU A 68 -5.72 12.10 1.99
N GLY A 69 -5.80 11.47 3.17
CA GLY A 69 -4.68 11.21 4.05
C GLY A 69 -3.79 10.05 3.61
N TYR A 70 -2.82 9.74 4.47
CA TYR A 70 -1.81 8.70 4.23
C TYR A 70 -2.40 7.33 3.88
N PHE A 71 -3.49 6.93 4.54
CA PHE A 71 -4.13 5.64 4.28
C PHE A 71 -5.06 5.65 3.07
N SER A 72 -5.59 6.81 2.70
CA SER A 72 -6.56 6.97 1.61
C SER A 72 -5.90 7.38 0.28
N HIS A 73 -4.57 7.52 0.24
CA HIS A 73 -3.85 7.91 -0.98
C HIS A 73 -4.17 6.93 -2.14
N PRO A 74 -4.42 7.42 -3.38
CA PRO A 74 -4.82 6.56 -4.51
C PRO A 74 -3.84 5.43 -4.86
N ALA A 75 -2.58 5.53 -4.44
CA ALA A 75 -1.59 4.47 -4.60
C ALA A 75 -1.48 3.52 -3.39
N ALA A 76 -2.04 3.83 -2.22
CA ALA A 76 -1.95 3.00 -1.01
C ALA A 76 -2.78 1.72 -1.13
N LEU A 77 -2.36 0.63 -0.48
CA LEU A 77 -3.23 -0.54 -0.32
C LEU A 77 -4.43 -0.17 0.58
N PRO A 78 -5.60 -0.83 0.45
CA PRO A 78 -6.83 -0.47 1.18
C PRO A 78 -6.77 -0.94 2.64
N VAL A 79 -5.84 -0.39 3.42
CA VAL A 79 -5.54 -0.82 4.80
C VAL A 79 -6.74 -0.64 5.71
N LEU A 80 -7.45 0.49 5.59
CA LEU A 80 -8.61 0.79 6.42
C LEU A 80 -9.90 0.26 5.80
N GLU A 81 -9.99 0.27 4.48
CA GLU A 81 -11.21 -0.04 3.76
C GLU A 81 -11.47 -1.55 3.66
N LEU A 82 -10.43 -2.38 3.58
CA LEU A 82 -10.61 -3.82 3.48
C LEU A 82 -11.36 -4.43 4.69
N PRO A 83 -10.97 -4.19 5.96
CA PRO A 83 -11.76 -4.66 7.10
C PRO A 83 -13.14 -4.01 7.16
N LEU A 84 -13.28 -2.74 6.73
CA LEU A 84 -14.57 -2.06 6.65
C LEU A 84 -15.52 -2.78 5.69
N TRP A 85 -15.11 -3.05 4.45
CA TRP A 85 -15.94 -3.72 3.42
C TRP A 85 -16.44 -5.09 3.88
N VAL A 86 -15.59 -5.84 4.59
CA VAL A 86 -15.99 -7.14 5.14
C VAL A 86 -16.97 -6.95 6.31
N ALA A 87 -16.68 -6.03 7.24
CA ALA A 87 -17.49 -5.82 8.44
C ALA A 87 -18.87 -5.19 8.17
N THR A 88 -19.05 -4.47 7.06
CA THR A 88 -20.31 -3.80 6.68
C THR A 88 -21.15 -4.60 5.68
N ARG A 89 -20.70 -5.80 5.30
CA ARG A 89 -21.34 -6.60 4.27
C ARG A 89 -22.83 -6.89 4.58
N PRO A 90 -23.74 -6.75 3.60
CA PRO A 90 -25.13 -7.21 3.73
C PRO A 90 -25.18 -8.72 4.06
N GLY A 91 -25.88 -9.07 5.15
CA GLY A 91 -25.96 -10.43 5.69
C GLY A 91 -25.13 -10.67 6.97
N GLY A 92 -24.34 -9.68 7.42
CA GLY A 92 -23.87 -9.61 8.80
C GLY A 92 -25.03 -9.35 9.79
N PRO A 93 -24.80 -9.45 11.12
CA PRO A 93 -25.84 -9.17 12.10
C PRO A 93 -26.38 -7.76 11.88
N THR A 94 -27.67 -7.68 11.57
CA THR A 94 -28.37 -6.43 11.30
C THR A 94 -28.19 -5.52 12.52
N PRO A 95 -27.64 -4.30 12.37
CA PRO A 95 -27.75 -3.30 13.41
C PRO A 95 -29.23 -3.18 13.76
N ALA A 96 -29.58 -3.24 15.04
CA ALA A 96 -30.96 -3.10 15.49
C ALA A 96 -31.57 -1.87 14.79
N ALA A 97 -32.74 -2.05 14.16
CA ALA A 97 -33.37 -1.08 13.26
C ALA A 97 -33.74 0.27 13.90
N ASP A 98 -33.42 0.46 15.18
CA ASP A 98 -33.64 1.67 15.94
C ASP A 98 -32.43 2.61 15.84
N ALA A 99 -32.16 3.10 14.63
CA ALA A 99 -31.73 4.48 14.40
C ALA A 99 -31.54 4.72 12.90
N GLY A 100 -32.07 5.83 12.40
CA GLY A 100 -31.60 6.48 11.17
C GLY A 100 -30.16 7.03 11.31
N SER A 101 -29.27 6.29 11.98
CA SER A 101 -27.91 6.69 12.28
C SER A 101 -26.98 6.22 11.18
N ARG A 102 -26.33 7.18 10.52
CA ARG A 102 -25.18 6.99 9.63
C ARG A 102 -23.94 6.46 10.39
N ALA A 103 -24.07 5.82 11.55
CA ALA A 103 -22.93 5.41 12.38
C ALA A 103 -22.14 4.25 11.74
N ILE A 104 -20.81 4.32 11.81
CA ILE A 104 -19.94 3.25 11.35
C ILE A 104 -20.03 2.09 12.37
N PRO A 105 -20.17 0.83 11.92
CA PRO A 105 -20.23 -0.31 12.85
C PRO A 105 -19.00 -0.36 13.78
N PRO A 106 -19.17 -0.57 15.10
CA PRO A 106 -18.05 -0.59 16.05
C PRO A 106 -16.96 -1.60 15.66
N LEU A 107 -17.35 -2.78 15.20
CA LEU A 107 -16.43 -3.82 14.72
C LEU A 107 -15.54 -3.31 13.57
N ALA A 108 -16.12 -2.59 12.60
CA ALA A 108 -15.38 -2.04 11.47
C ALA A 108 -14.32 -1.04 11.93
N VAL A 109 -14.66 -0.19 12.90
CA VAL A 109 -13.70 0.78 13.47
C VAL A 109 -12.58 0.08 14.23
N GLU A 110 -12.89 -0.91 15.06
CA GLU A 110 -11.88 -1.65 15.82
C GLU A 110 -10.90 -2.39 14.90
N LEU A 111 -11.41 -3.01 13.84
CA LEU A 111 -10.57 -3.73 12.88
C LEU A 111 -9.80 -2.79 11.95
N ALA A 112 -10.36 -1.64 11.56
CA ALA A 112 -9.60 -0.61 10.84
C ALA A 112 -8.47 -0.02 11.69
N GLU A 113 -8.70 0.21 12.99
CA GLU A 113 -7.64 0.60 13.92
C GLU A 113 -6.56 -0.49 14.02
N ALA A 114 -6.97 -1.77 14.14
CA ALA A 114 -6.04 -2.89 14.16
C ALA A 114 -5.20 -2.94 12.88
N ALA A 115 -5.82 -2.71 11.72
CA ALA A 115 -5.14 -2.64 10.44
C ALA A 115 -4.10 -1.51 10.40
N ALA A 116 -4.47 -0.31 10.84
CA ALA A 116 -3.58 0.83 10.87
C ALA A 116 -2.34 0.59 11.75
N VAL A 117 -2.52 0.11 12.99
CA VAL A 117 -1.36 -0.15 13.87
C VAL A 117 -0.52 -1.34 13.40
N GLY A 118 -1.14 -2.36 12.81
CA GLY A 118 -0.43 -3.51 12.21
C GLY A 118 0.41 -3.08 11.00
N TYR A 119 -0.15 -2.21 10.15
CA TYR A 119 0.58 -1.61 9.03
C TYR A 119 1.75 -0.74 9.51
N LEU A 120 1.54 0.11 10.52
CA LEU A 120 2.62 0.94 11.07
C LEU A 120 3.76 0.10 11.68
N HIS A 121 3.43 -1.03 12.32
CA HIS A 121 4.44 -1.99 12.78
C HIS A 121 5.31 -2.49 11.61
N VAL A 122 4.69 -2.99 10.54
CA VAL A 122 5.40 -3.44 9.33
C VAL A 122 6.21 -2.31 8.71
N ARG A 123 5.65 -1.10 8.62
CA ARG A 123 6.34 0.04 8.01
C ARG A 123 7.60 0.45 8.76
N ILE A 124 7.62 0.40 10.09
CA ILE A 124 8.83 0.67 10.88
C ILE A 124 9.91 -0.35 10.60
N GLU A 125 9.55 -1.63 10.52
CA GLU A 125 10.51 -2.69 10.22
C GLU A 125 11.07 -2.58 8.79
N ASP A 126 10.21 -2.27 7.82
CA ASP A 126 10.57 -1.99 6.44
C ASP A 126 11.52 -0.78 6.34
N ASP A 127 11.18 0.35 6.95
CA ASP A 127 12.01 1.55 7.05
C ASP A 127 13.40 1.25 7.63
N LEU A 128 13.46 0.44 8.70
CA LEU A 128 14.70 0.06 9.34
C LEU A 128 15.56 -0.85 8.45
N LEU A 129 14.94 -1.86 7.82
CA LEU A 129 15.65 -2.91 7.11
C LEU A 129 16.09 -2.49 5.71
N ASP A 130 15.28 -1.70 5.00
CA ASP A 130 15.50 -1.31 3.61
C ASP A 130 16.05 0.11 3.48
N GLU A 131 15.52 1.07 4.25
CA GLU A 131 15.94 2.48 4.17
C GLU A 131 17.03 2.83 5.19
N GLY A 132 17.27 1.97 6.19
CA GLY A 132 18.19 2.24 7.29
C GLY A 132 17.72 3.41 8.17
N VAL A 133 16.42 3.67 8.21
CA VAL A 133 15.82 4.80 8.91
C VAL A 133 15.53 4.41 10.37
N GLY A 134 16.01 5.25 11.29
CA GLY A 134 15.79 5.09 12.74
C GLY A 134 16.91 4.32 13.44
N GLU A 135 16.95 4.47 14.77
CA GLU A 135 17.84 3.66 15.62
C GLU A 135 17.24 2.26 15.81
N PRO A 136 17.99 1.16 15.58
CA PRO A 136 17.44 -0.19 15.60
C PRO A 136 16.70 -0.57 16.89
N GLY A 137 17.24 -0.24 18.07
CA GLY A 137 16.60 -0.52 19.34
C GLY A 137 15.26 0.20 19.50
N ALA A 138 15.24 1.50 19.20
CA ALA A 138 14.06 2.35 19.24
C ALA A 138 12.98 1.86 18.25
N ALA A 139 13.37 1.50 17.03
CA ALA A 139 12.47 0.95 16.02
C ALA A 139 11.84 -0.37 16.47
N VAL A 140 12.63 -1.29 17.05
CA VAL A 140 12.13 -2.56 17.60
C VAL A 140 11.15 -2.32 18.76
N LEU A 141 11.45 -1.37 19.65
CA LEU A 141 10.58 -1.08 20.80
C LEU A 141 9.24 -0.44 20.37
N LEU A 142 9.26 0.53 19.45
CA LEU A 142 8.04 1.15 18.94
C LEU A 142 7.21 0.17 18.10
N SER A 143 7.84 -0.56 17.19
CA SER A 143 7.17 -1.57 16.36
C SER A 143 6.55 -2.67 17.24
N GLY A 144 7.23 -3.11 18.31
CA GLY A 144 6.69 -4.05 19.29
C GLY A 144 5.47 -3.51 20.04
N ALA A 145 5.47 -2.22 20.42
CA ALA A 145 4.32 -1.59 21.07
C ALA A 145 3.10 -1.51 20.13
N LEU A 146 3.31 -1.19 18.85
CA LEU A 146 2.27 -1.18 17.82
C LEU A 146 1.74 -2.59 17.55
N PHE A 147 2.62 -3.59 17.49
CA PHE A 147 2.23 -4.99 17.32
C PHE A 147 1.41 -5.52 18.50
N ALA A 148 1.78 -5.17 19.73
CA ALA A 148 0.99 -5.48 20.91
C ALA A 148 -0.41 -4.83 20.86
N ARG A 149 -0.51 -3.58 20.38
CA ARG A 149 -1.80 -2.91 20.18
C ARG A 149 -2.64 -3.60 19.11
N HIS A 150 -2.03 -4.01 18.00
CA HIS A 150 -2.66 -4.76 16.91
C HIS A 150 -3.30 -6.05 17.43
N GLN A 151 -2.52 -6.89 18.13
CA GLN A 151 -3.01 -8.12 18.75
C GLN A 151 -4.13 -7.86 19.74
N ALA A 152 -3.98 -6.88 20.62
CA ALA A 152 -4.96 -6.56 21.65
C ALA A 152 -6.30 -6.05 21.07
N LEU A 153 -6.30 -5.47 19.86
CA LEU A 153 -7.52 -5.08 19.17
C LEU A 153 -8.20 -6.29 18.54
N LEU A 154 -7.46 -7.16 17.83
CA LEU A 154 -8.00 -8.39 17.25
C LEU A 154 -8.58 -9.32 18.32
N ALA A 155 -7.93 -9.42 19.48
CA ALA A 155 -8.36 -10.27 20.60
C ALA A 155 -9.68 -9.83 21.25
N ARG A 156 -10.13 -8.58 21.02
CA ARG A 156 -11.44 -8.12 21.51
C ARG A 156 -12.58 -8.62 20.65
N SER A 157 -12.33 -8.84 19.36
CA SER A 157 -13.35 -9.22 18.39
C SER A 157 -13.50 -10.73 18.25
N LEU A 158 -12.59 -11.53 18.82
CA LEU A 158 -12.51 -12.97 18.59
C LEU A 158 -12.28 -13.76 19.88
N PRO A 159 -12.94 -14.93 20.04
CA PRO A 159 -12.66 -15.83 21.15
C PRO A 159 -11.27 -16.45 21.02
N GLY A 160 -10.65 -16.80 22.15
CA GLY A 160 -9.31 -17.41 22.17
C GLY A 160 -9.21 -18.77 21.46
N GLY A 161 -10.33 -19.49 21.28
CA GLY A 161 -10.37 -20.75 20.52
C GLY A 161 -10.72 -20.58 19.03
N SER A 162 -10.69 -19.36 18.50
CA SER A 162 -10.98 -19.12 17.07
C SER A 162 -9.88 -19.68 16.17
N PRO A 163 -10.20 -20.36 15.05
CA PRO A 163 -9.22 -20.77 14.03
C PRO A 163 -8.44 -19.60 13.40
N PHE A 164 -8.92 -18.37 13.59
CA PHE A 164 -8.17 -17.16 13.23
C PHE A 164 -6.77 -17.12 13.83
N TRP A 165 -6.57 -17.63 15.05
CA TRP A 165 -5.28 -17.52 15.73
C TRP A 165 -4.19 -18.38 15.07
N ASP A 166 -4.57 -19.52 14.49
CA ASP A 166 -3.65 -20.35 13.70
C ASP A 166 -3.21 -19.59 12.42
N LEU A 167 -4.16 -18.94 11.73
CA LEU A 167 -3.88 -18.07 10.59
C LEU A 167 -2.98 -16.89 11.01
N PHE A 168 -3.25 -16.27 12.15
CA PHE A 168 -2.47 -15.14 12.67
C PHE A 168 -1.00 -15.52 12.84
N GLU A 169 -0.73 -16.64 13.50
CA GLU A 169 0.63 -17.15 13.66
C GLU A 169 1.29 -17.47 12.31
N GLU A 170 0.60 -18.20 11.44
CA GLU A 170 1.10 -18.55 10.10
C GLU A 170 1.50 -17.32 9.29
N VAL A 171 0.66 -16.28 9.29
CA VAL A 171 0.89 -15.05 8.52
C VAL A 171 2.11 -14.30 9.03
N TRP A 172 2.30 -14.16 10.34
CA TRP A 172 3.46 -13.44 10.89
C TRP A 172 4.76 -14.21 10.76
N LEU A 173 4.74 -15.55 10.87
CA LEU A 173 5.90 -16.39 10.56
C LEU A 173 6.29 -16.27 9.07
N GLY A 174 5.29 -16.31 8.17
CA GLY A 174 5.50 -16.13 6.74
C GLY A 174 6.04 -14.75 6.38
N TYR A 175 5.55 -13.69 7.05
CA TYR A 175 6.07 -12.33 6.92
C TYR A 175 7.56 -12.26 7.28
N GLY A 176 7.98 -12.82 8.41
CA GLY A 176 9.38 -12.83 8.82
C GLY A 176 10.30 -13.54 7.81
N GLU A 177 9.88 -14.71 7.31
CA GLU A 177 10.61 -15.44 6.25
C GLU A 177 10.72 -14.64 4.94
N ALA A 178 9.66 -13.91 4.57
CA ALA A 178 9.64 -13.06 3.38
C ALA A 178 10.61 -11.88 3.51
N MET A 179 10.61 -11.17 4.65
CA MET A 179 11.55 -10.08 4.92
C MET A 179 13.01 -10.56 4.91
N LEU A 180 13.29 -11.74 5.49
CA LEU A 180 14.62 -12.34 5.44
C LEU A 180 15.03 -12.75 4.02
N LEU A 181 14.10 -13.27 3.22
CA LEU A 181 14.34 -13.60 1.82
C LEU A 181 14.68 -12.36 1.01
N GLU A 182 13.91 -11.28 1.14
CA GLU A 182 14.16 -10.01 0.47
C GLU A 182 15.54 -9.45 0.82
N ARG A 183 15.89 -9.44 2.11
CA ARG A 183 17.22 -9.01 2.56
C ARG A 183 18.35 -9.84 1.95
N ARG A 184 18.16 -11.15 1.74
CA ARG A 184 19.13 -11.99 1.02
C ARG A 184 19.25 -11.58 -0.45
N LEU A 185 18.13 -11.28 -1.11
CA LEU A 185 18.10 -10.84 -2.51
C LEU A 185 18.77 -9.47 -2.69
N HIS A 186 18.56 -8.52 -1.76
CA HIS A 186 19.26 -7.24 -1.72
C HIS A 186 20.78 -7.42 -1.57
N ARG A 187 21.22 -8.47 -0.88
CA ARG A 187 22.64 -8.84 -0.76
C ARG A 187 23.20 -9.62 -1.95
N GLY A 188 22.43 -9.74 -3.04
CA GLY A 188 22.88 -10.45 -4.24
C GLY A 188 22.59 -11.95 -4.25
N ALA A 189 22.00 -12.52 -3.20
CA ALA A 189 21.86 -13.98 -3.05
C ALA A 189 20.49 -14.49 -3.51
N GLY A 190 20.49 -15.44 -4.45
CA GLY A 190 19.30 -16.19 -4.90
C GLY A 190 18.74 -15.76 -6.26
N PRO A 191 17.84 -16.57 -6.84
CA PRO A 191 17.20 -16.27 -8.13
C PRO A 191 16.14 -15.17 -7.97
N ARG A 192 15.97 -14.35 -9.02
CA ARG A 192 14.99 -13.25 -9.07
C ARG A 192 13.94 -13.50 -10.14
N ASP A 193 13.37 -14.70 -10.08
CA ASP A 193 12.29 -15.13 -10.93
C ASP A 193 10.92 -14.82 -10.30
N ALA A 194 9.86 -15.16 -11.04
CA ALA A 194 8.49 -14.95 -10.59
C ALA A 194 8.16 -15.76 -9.32
N ALA A 195 8.78 -16.92 -9.11
CA ALA A 195 8.51 -17.75 -7.93
C ALA A 195 9.10 -17.11 -6.67
N THR A 196 10.33 -16.59 -6.75
CA THR A 196 10.92 -15.79 -5.67
C THR A 196 10.11 -14.54 -5.40
N PHE A 197 9.69 -13.81 -6.45
CA PHE A 197 8.83 -12.63 -6.30
C PHE A 197 7.56 -12.95 -5.48
N ARG A 198 6.85 -14.03 -5.83
CA ARG A 198 5.66 -14.47 -5.07
C ARG A 198 5.94 -14.78 -3.60
N ARG A 199 7.12 -15.33 -3.29
CA ARG A 199 7.51 -15.59 -1.90
C ARG A 199 7.82 -14.31 -1.13
N VAL A 200 8.45 -13.33 -1.77
CA VAL A 200 8.71 -12.01 -1.15
C VAL A 200 7.39 -11.27 -0.88
N LEU A 201 6.39 -11.39 -1.76
CA LEU A 201 5.07 -10.79 -1.56
C LEU A 201 4.35 -11.25 -0.29
N ALA A 202 4.75 -12.36 0.33
CA ALA A 202 4.21 -12.76 1.64
C ALA A 202 4.48 -11.70 2.73
N ARG A 203 5.42 -10.77 2.51
CA ARG A 203 5.60 -9.59 3.39
C ARG A 203 4.37 -8.67 3.45
N SER A 204 3.50 -8.71 2.45
CA SER A 204 2.23 -7.96 2.43
C SER A 204 1.05 -8.75 3.00
N ARG A 205 1.23 -10.05 3.28
CA ARG A 205 0.16 -10.93 3.77
C ARG A 205 -0.49 -10.49 5.09
N PRO A 206 0.20 -9.81 6.04
CA PRO A 206 -0.44 -9.25 7.24
C PRO A 206 -1.66 -8.36 6.97
N LEU A 207 -1.78 -7.76 5.77
CA LEU A 207 -2.96 -7.02 5.33
C LEU A 207 -4.27 -7.85 5.42
N VAL A 208 -4.18 -9.18 5.33
CA VAL A 208 -5.34 -10.08 5.41
C VAL A 208 -5.97 -10.10 6.80
N LEU A 209 -5.17 -9.91 7.86
CA LEU A 209 -5.56 -10.28 9.22
C LEU A 209 -6.78 -9.51 9.76
N PRO A 210 -6.87 -8.18 9.65
CA PRO A 210 -8.04 -7.44 10.15
C PRO A 210 -9.33 -7.83 9.44
N ALA A 211 -9.27 -8.10 8.13
CA ALA A 211 -10.43 -8.52 7.35
C ALA A 211 -10.79 -10.00 7.58
N ALA A 212 -9.80 -10.87 7.78
CA ALA A 212 -10.04 -12.24 8.21
C ALA A 212 -10.70 -12.27 9.60
N ALA A 213 -10.27 -11.41 10.53
CA ALA A 213 -10.91 -11.27 11.83
C ALA A 213 -12.38 -10.86 11.71
N ALA A 214 -12.72 -9.96 10.77
CA ALA A 214 -14.12 -9.65 10.44
C ALA A 214 -14.87 -10.90 9.95
N LEU A 215 -14.29 -11.68 9.03
CA LEU A 215 -14.91 -12.93 8.55
C LEU A 215 -15.19 -13.90 9.71
N PHE A 216 -14.21 -14.15 10.58
CA PHE A 216 -14.41 -15.06 11.71
C PHE A 216 -15.41 -14.53 12.73
N ALA A 217 -15.39 -13.22 13.05
CA ALA A 217 -16.37 -12.60 13.94
C ALA A 217 -17.81 -12.67 13.38
N LEU A 218 -17.95 -12.66 12.05
CA LEU A 218 -19.22 -12.80 11.35
C LEU A 218 -19.60 -14.25 11.01
N SER A 219 -18.82 -15.24 11.47
CA SER A 219 -19.01 -16.66 11.14
C SER A 219 -18.99 -16.94 9.62
N GLN A 220 -18.13 -16.24 8.89
CA GLN A 220 -17.92 -16.33 7.43
C GLN A 220 -16.51 -16.83 7.07
N GLY A 221 -15.93 -17.69 7.92
CA GLY A 221 -14.57 -18.22 7.75
C GLY A 221 -14.37 -19.00 6.43
N GLU A 222 -15.44 -19.53 5.83
CA GLU A 222 -15.42 -20.20 4.54
C GLU A 222 -14.97 -19.28 3.38
N ARG A 223 -15.01 -17.96 3.57
CA ARG A 223 -14.58 -16.97 2.58
C ARG A 223 -13.10 -16.62 2.66
N LEU A 224 -12.36 -17.18 3.63
CA LEU A 224 -10.96 -16.85 3.87
C LEU A 224 -10.08 -17.03 2.63
N ALA A 225 -10.23 -18.16 1.92
CA ALA A 225 -9.41 -18.42 0.73
C ALA A 225 -9.60 -17.36 -0.37
N ALA A 226 -10.82 -16.85 -0.56
CA ALA A 226 -11.08 -15.78 -1.52
C ALA A 226 -10.50 -14.43 -1.06
N LEU A 227 -10.46 -14.19 0.26
CA LEU A 227 -9.83 -13.02 0.85
C LEU A 227 -8.31 -13.05 0.68
N GLU A 228 -7.69 -14.22 0.91
CA GLU A 228 -6.26 -14.41 0.69
C GLU A 228 -5.87 -14.22 -0.78
N GLU A 229 -6.66 -14.78 -1.71
CA GLU A 229 -6.43 -14.56 -3.16
C GLU A 229 -6.57 -13.09 -3.54
N PHE A 230 -7.58 -12.38 -3.01
CA PHE A 230 -7.76 -10.95 -3.23
C PHE A 230 -6.53 -10.16 -2.76
N VAL A 231 -6.08 -10.37 -1.53
CA VAL A 231 -4.93 -9.67 -0.95
C VAL A 231 -3.64 -10.00 -1.69
N ALA A 232 -3.41 -11.27 -2.03
CA ALA A 232 -2.20 -11.70 -2.74
C ALA A 232 -2.11 -11.09 -4.14
N ALA A 233 -3.20 -11.11 -4.90
CA ALA A 233 -3.27 -10.51 -6.23
C ALA A 233 -3.14 -8.98 -6.17
N LEU A 234 -3.77 -8.33 -5.20
CA LEU A 234 -3.67 -6.88 -5.03
C LEU A 234 -2.25 -6.44 -4.62
N ALA A 235 -1.60 -7.17 -3.71
CA ALA A 235 -0.22 -6.91 -3.32
C ALA A 235 0.75 -7.09 -4.50
N ALA A 236 0.53 -8.12 -5.34
CA ALA A 236 1.33 -8.32 -6.54
C ALA A 236 1.19 -7.16 -7.53
N ALA A 237 -0.04 -6.73 -7.83
CA ALA A 237 -0.32 -5.59 -8.70
C ALA A 237 0.34 -4.31 -8.16
N HIS A 238 0.21 -4.06 -6.85
CA HIS A 238 0.81 -2.91 -6.19
C HIS A 238 2.33 -2.92 -6.28
N GLN A 239 2.99 -4.03 -5.92
CA GLN A 239 4.45 -4.14 -5.94
C GLN A 239 5.02 -3.98 -7.35
N LEU A 240 4.41 -4.62 -8.35
CA LEU A 240 4.84 -4.47 -9.76
C LEU A 240 4.75 -3.01 -10.21
N PHE A 241 3.68 -2.32 -9.86
CA PHE A 241 3.47 -0.94 -10.24
C PHE A 241 4.43 0.01 -9.53
N VAL A 242 4.63 -0.15 -8.22
CA VAL A 242 5.57 0.67 -7.44
C VAL A 242 7.02 0.45 -7.90
N ASP A 243 7.44 -0.81 -8.07
CA ASP A 243 8.78 -1.13 -8.58
C ASP A 243 9.00 -0.59 -9.99
N LEU A 244 7.95 -0.55 -10.83
CA LEU A 244 8.02 0.04 -12.16
C LEU A 244 8.28 1.56 -12.08
N LEU A 245 7.55 2.27 -11.22
CA LEU A 245 7.73 3.71 -11.04
C LEU A 245 9.08 4.05 -10.41
N HIS A 246 9.61 3.16 -9.57
CA HIS A 246 10.89 3.34 -8.90
C HIS A 246 12.08 2.71 -9.63
N ALA A 247 11.89 2.06 -10.79
CA ALA A 247 12.95 1.32 -11.46
C ALA A 247 14.27 2.11 -11.66
N GLU A 248 14.21 3.38 -12.03
CA GLU A 248 15.42 4.22 -12.14
C GLU A 248 16.09 4.47 -10.77
N LYS A 249 15.30 4.79 -9.75
CA LYS A 249 15.77 5.01 -8.36
C LYS A 249 16.37 3.73 -7.80
N ASP A 250 15.66 2.61 -7.90
CA ASP A 250 16.08 1.31 -7.41
C ASP A 250 17.38 0.87 -8.07
N ARG A 251 17.49 1.05 -9.39
CA ARG A 251 18.75 0.78 -10.09
C ARG A 251 19.89 1.65 -9.57
N ALA A 252 19.66 2.95 -9.35
CA ALA A 252 20.69 3.87 -8.87
C ALA A 252 21.18 3.52 -7.45
N LEU A 253 20.27 3.04 -6.61
CA LEU A 253 20.57 2.56 -5.25
C LEU A 253 21.19 1.14 -5.24
N GLY A 254 21.17 0.44 -6.38
CA GLY A 254 21.62 -0.94 -6.47
C GLY A 254 20.62 -1.94 -5.89
N ASN A 255 19.37 -1.52 -5.69
CA ASN A 255 18.27 -2.40 -5.29
C ASN A 255 18.03 -3.43 -6.39
N ALA A 256 17.62 -4.61 -5.98
CA ALA A 256 17.51 -5.77 -6.85
C ALA A 256 16.06 -6.28 -6.89
N THR A 257 15.19 -5.53 -7.57
CA THR A 257 13.76 -5.84 -7.68
C THR A 257 13.47 -6.85 -8.80
N TYR A 258 12.29 -7.48 -8.75
CA TYR A 258 11.79 -8.34 -9.82
C TYR A 258 11.67 -7.59 -11.15
N VAL A 259 11.16 -6.36 -11.13
CA VAL A 259 11.03 -5.52 -12.33
C VAL A 259 12.38 -5.27 -12.99
N LEU A 260 13.42 -4.95 -12.21
CA LEU A 260 14.77 -4.76 -12.77
C LEU A 260 15.36 -6.06 -13.35
N ALA A 261 15.08 -7.21 -12.73
CA ALA A 261 15.45 -8.52 -13.28
C ALA A 261 14.75 -8.77 -14.62
N ARG A 262 13.44 -8.52 -14.66
CA ARG A 262 12.57 -8.71 -15.82
C ARG A 262 12.95 -7.84 -17.02
N LEU A 263 13.45 -6.63 -16.76
CA LEU A 263 13.95 -5.69 -17.76
C LEU A 263 15.41 -5.94 -18.18
N GLY A 264 16.09 -6.95 -17.60
CA GLY A 264 17.50 -7.22 -17.84
C GLY A 264 18.42 -6.08 -17.39
N ALA A 265 17.98 -5.30 -16.40
CA ALA A 265 18.62 -4.05 -15.97
C ALA A 265 19.33 -4.18 -14.61
N GLN A 266 19.59 -5.41 -14.15
CA GLN A 266 20.27 -5.66 -12.89
C GLN A 266 21.70 -5.12 -12.92
N VAL A 267 22.13 -4.52 -11.81
CA VAL A 267 23.54 -4.19 -11.63
C VAL A 267 24.24 -5.47 -11.17
N GLU A 268 25.33 -5.87 -11.86
CA GLU A 268 26.13 -7.02 -11.43
C GLU A 268 26.50 -6.88 -9.95
N ALA A 269 26.19 -7.93 -9.18
CA ALA A 269 26.62 -8.03 -7.80
C ALA A 269 28.15 -7.92 -7.81
N ARG A 270 28.70 -6.98 -7.04
CA ARG A 270 30.14 -7.02 -6.75
C ARG A 270 30.45 -8.40 -6.19
N ASP A 271 31.62 -8.95 -6.54
CA ASP A 271 32.28 -9.92 -5.67
C ASP A 271 32.20 -9.35 -4.25
N ALA A 272 31.33 -9.96 -3.45
CA ALA A 272 31.07 -9.53 -2.10
C ALA A 272 32.37 -9.76 -1.32
N GLY A 273 33.22 -8.74 -1.28
CA GLY A 273 34.29 -8.67 -0.30
C GLY A 273 33.68 -9.01 1.05
N ARG A 274 34.29 -10.00 1.73
CA ARG A 274 33.84 -10.63 2.98
C ARG A 274 32.90 -9.73 3.81
N PRO A 275 31.76 -10.27 4.29
CA PRO A 275 30.91 -9.52 5.21
C PRO A 275 31.75 -9.03 6.40
N ARG A 276 31.69 -7.72 6.68
CA ARG A 276 32.25 -7.18 7.92
C ARG A 276 31.53 -7.85 9.11
N PRO A 277 32.26 -8.22 10.18
CA PRO A 277 31.71 -8.97 11.30
C PRO A 277 30.54 -8.29 12.04
N ASP A 278 30.31 -6.99 11.81
CA ASP A 278 29.41 -6.19 12.66
C ASP A 278 27.98 -6.01 12.11
N GLY A 279 27.61 -6.65 10.99
CA GLY A 279 26.20 -6.70 10.52
C GLY A 279 25.56 -5.37 10.12
N ALA A 280 26.23 -4.24 10.34
CA ALA A 280 25.80 -2.92 9.89
C ALA A 280 25.81 -2.85 8.36
N ALA A 281 24.70 -2.40 7.79
CA ALA A 281 24.71 -1.93 6.40
C ALA A 281 25.83 -0.87 6.27
N PRO A 282 26.62 -0.86 5.19
CA PRO A 282 27.57 0.22 4.99
C PRO A 282 26.81 1.55 4.98
N ALA A 283 26.95 2.32 6.06
CA ALA A 283 26.44 3.67 6.13
C ALA A 283 27.08 4.47 4.99
N GLY A 284 26.27 4.90 4.03
CA GLY A 284 26.68 5.84 2.99
C GLY A 284 27.73 5.30 2.02
N GLY A 285 27.55 4.09 1.49
CA GLY A 285 28.22 3.76 0.23
C GLY A 285 27.80 4.79 -0.82
N GLU A 286 28.70 5.69 -1.22
CA GLU A 286 28.41 6.71 -2.24
C GLU A 286 27.70 6.05 -3.43
N PRO A 287 26.60 6.66 -3.94
CA PRO A 287 25.92 6.16 -5.12
C PRO A 287 26.97 5.85 -6.19
N ARG A 288 26.95 4.63 -6.73
CA ARG A 288 27.84 4.26 -7.83
C ARG A 288 27.68 5.33 -8.91
N HIS A 289 28.72 6.14 -9.11
CA HIS A 289 28.77 7.03 -10.24
C HIS A 289 28.81 6.12 -11.48
N ASP A 290 27.68 5.98 -12.19
CA ASP A 290 27.65 5.48 -13.56
C ASP A 290 28.35 6.57 -14.39
N PRO A 291 29.67 6.48 -14.64
CA PRO A 291 30.48 7.63 -15.05
C PRO A 291 30.09 8.17 -16.43
N ALA A 292 29.21 7.45 -17.13
CA ALA A 292 28.73 7.80 -18.47
C ALA A 292 27.19 7.74 -18.59
N GLY A 293 26.44 7.48 -17.51
CA GLY A 293 24.97 7.32 -17.56
C GLY A 293 24.47 6.21 -18.48
N ARG A 294 25.36 5.30 -18.91
CA ARG A 294 25.07 4.26 -19.91
C ARG A 294 24.02 3.28 -19.41
N GLY A 295 24.07 3.00 -18.11
CA GLY A 295 23.12 2.14 -17.44
C GLY A 295 21.72 2.74 -17.36
N ALA A 296 21.63 4.03 -17.01
CA ALA A 296 20.35 4.74 -16.99
C ALA A 296 19.74 4.84 -18.40
N ALA A 297 20.56 5.15 -19.42
CA ALA A 297 20.12 5.18 -20.81
C ALA A 297 19.65 3.79 -21.30
N ALA A 298 20.35 2.72 -20.94
CA ALA A 298 19.95 1.36 -21.28
C ALA A 298 18.61 0.98 -20.60
N LEU A 299 18.43 1.30 -19.32
CA LEU A 299 17.16 1.08 -18.62
C LEU A 299 16.02 1.85 -19.27
N ARG A 300 16.20 3.15 -19.59
CA ARG A 300 15.20 3.95 -20.31
C ARG A 300 14.85 3.35 -21.67
N ALA A 301 15.83 2.84 -22.41
CA ALA A 301 15.57 2.16 -23.67
C ALA A 301 14.75 0.88 -23.48
N GLN A 302 15.00 0.10 -22.41
CA GLN A 302 14.16 -1.06 -22.08
C GLN A 302 12.73 -0.66 -21.72
N LEU A 303 12.58 0.35 -20.86
CA LEU A 303 11.27 0.84 -20.41
C LEU A 303 10.44 1.38 -21.57
N PHE A 304 10.99 2.32 -22.36
CA PHE A 304 10.19 3.11 -23.30
C PHE A 304 10.35 2.67 -24.76
N ALA A 305 11.55 2.33 -25.22
CA ALA A 305 11.77 1.99 -26.63
C ALA A 305 11.48 0.51 -26.94
N ARG A 306 11.56 -0.37 -25.94
CA ARG A 306 11.35 -1.81 -26.08
C ARG A 306 10.05 -2.31 -25.44
N GLY A 307 9.18 -1.39 -25.01
CA GLY A 307 7.87 -1.72 -24.43
C GLY A 307 7.93 -2.37 -23.05
N GLY A 308 9.06 -2.27 -22.32
CA GLY A 308 9.19 -2.85 -20.99
C GLY A 308 8.25 -2.24 -19.96
N PHE A 309 7.97 -0.94 -20.06
CA PHE A 309 7.00 -0.27 -19.19
C PHE A 309 5.60 -0.85 -19.37
N ASP A 310 5.15 -0.96 -20.62
CA ASP A 310 3.82 -1.49 -20.95
C ASP A 310 3.70 -2.97 -20.56
N ALA A 311 4.76 -3.77 -20.74
CA ALA A 311 4.77 -5.17 -20.36
C ALA A 311 4.60 -5.37 -18.85
N ILE A 312 5.35 -4.64 -18.02
CA ILE A 312 5.22 -4.73 -16.55
C ILE A 312 3.87 -4.18 -16.07
N LEU A 313 3.40 -3.09 -16.68
CA LEU A 313 2.09 -2.53 -16.36
C LEU A 313 0.96 -3.51 -16.68
N GLU A 314 1.07 -4.24 -17.80
CA GLU A 314 0.10 -5.27 -18.16
C GLU A 314 0.13 -6.46 -17.19
N GLU A 315 1.31 -6.89 -16.75
CA GLU A 315 1.44 -7.90 -15.68
C GLU A 315 0.73 -7.41 -14.39
N ALA A 316 0.91 -6.14 -14.01
CA ALA A 316 0.21 -5.55 -12.86
C ALA A 316 -1.31 -5.50 -13.05
N ARG A 317 -1.80 -5.17 -14.26
CA ARG A 317 -3.24 -5.17 -14.59
C ARG A 317 -3.85 -6.55 -14.54
N CYS A 318 -3.14 -7.58 -15.00
CA CYS A 318 -3.57 -8.97 -14.90
C CYS A 318 -3.77 -9.41 -13.44
N GLU A 319 -2.84 -9.04 -12.55
CA GLU A 319 -2.99 -9.28 -11.12
C GLU A 319 -4.16 -8.49 -10.52
N LEU A 320 -4.39 -7.25 -10.96
CA LEU A 320 -5.51 -6.45 -10.51
C LEU A 320 -6.88 -7.01 -10.97
N ALA A 321 -6.95 -7.56 -12.19
CA ALA A 321 -8.12 -8.26 -12.69
C ALA A 321 -8.39 -9.55 -11.90
N ARG A 322 -7.34 -10.29 -11.50
CA ARG A 322 -7.48 -11.43 -10.59
C ARG A 322 -8.02 -11.01 -9.23
N ALA A 323 -7.52 -9.89 -8.68
CA ALA A 323 -8.06 -9.31 -7.46
C ALA A 323 -9.55 -8.94 -7.63
N GLU A 324 -9.95 -8.34 -8.75
CA GLU A 324 -11.37 -8.03 -9.02
C GLU A 324 -12.25 -9.29 -9.04
N VAL A 325 -11.80 -10.37 -9.67
CA VAL A 325 -12.51 -11.67 -9.66
C VAL A 325 -12.63 -12.22 -8.25
N ALA A 326 -11.56 -12.18 -7.46
CA ALA A 326 -11.57 -12.62 -6.06
C ALA A 326 -12.51 -11.75 -5.20
N ALA A 327 -12.55 -10.42 -5.43
CA ALA A 327 -13.51 -9.52 -4.81
C ALA A 327 -14.96 -9.88 -5.17
N GLY A 328 -15.21 -10.30 -6.41
CA GLY A 328 -16.50 -10.84 -6.86
C GLY A 328 -16.89 -12.13 -6.13
N ALA A 329 -15.96 -13.07 -5.96
CA ALA A 329 -16.17 -14.30 -5.19
C ALA A 329 -16.40 -14.02 -3.70
N LEU A 330 -15.70 -13.02 -3.15
CA LEU A 330 -15.99 -12.47 -1.84
C LEU A 330 -17.34 -11.79 -1.81
N GLY A 331 -17.88 -11.31 -2.94
CA GLY A 331 -19.09 -10.53 -3.08
C GLY A 331 -18.99 -9.13 -2.47
N LEU A 332 -17.82 -8.50 -2.59
CA LEU A 332 -17.51 -7.16 -2.11
C LEU A 332 -17.46 -6.20 -3.32
N PRO A 333 -18.59 -5.55 -3.69
CA PRO A 333 -18.62 -4.67 -4.86
C PRO A 333 -17.70 -3.45 -4.71
N GLU A 334 -17.45 -2.98 -3.49
CA GLU A 334 -16.54 -1.88 -3.17
C GLU A 334 -15.08 -2.25 -3.48
N ALA A 335 -14.67 -3.48 -3.13
CA ALA A 335 -13.34 -3.99 -3.45
C ALA A 335 -13.14 -4.14 -4.98
N ALA A 336 -14.17 -4.62 -5.70
CA ALA A 336 -14.13 -4.69 -7.16
C ALA A 336 -14.08 -3.28 -7.79
N ARG A 337 -14.81 -2.32 -7.23
CA ARG A 337 -14.72 -0.91 -7.64
C ARG A 337 -13.33 -0.33 -7.41
N PHE A 338 -12.73 -0.60 -6.25
CA PHE A 338 -11.35 -0.19 -5.94
C PHE A 338 -10.36 -0.72 -6.98
N CYS A 339 -10.48 -1.98 -7.40
CA CYS A 339 -9.63 -2.55 -8.46
C CYS A 339 -9.77 -1.75 -9.78
N ARG A 340 -11.00 -1.43 -10.21
CA ARG A 340 -11.22 -0.64 -11.43
C ARG A 340 -10.71 0.79 -11.33
N GLU A 341 -10.87 1.43 -10.17
CA GLU A 341 -10.32 2.77 -9.90
C GLU A 341 -8.80 2.75 -9.95
N ARG A 342 -8.17 1.73 -9.35
CA ARG A 342 -6.73 1.52 -9.38
C ARG A 342 -6.20 1.33 -10.81
N GLU A 343 -6.91 0.58 -11.64
CA GLU A 343 -6.53 0.38 -13.05
C GLU A 343 -6.55 1.70 -13.85
N ARG A 344 -7.59 2.53 -13.62
CA ARG A 344 -7.68 3.87 -14.22
C ARG A 344 -6.53 4.75 -13.77
N TYR A 345 -6.22 4.74 -12.47
CA TYR A 345 -5.09 5.48 -11.91
C TYR A 345 -3.76 5.04 -12.52
N MET A 346 -3.50 3.74 -12.62
CA MET A 346 -2.31 3.19 -13.30
C MET A 346 -2.17 3.69 -14.74
N THR A 347 -3.29 3.73 -15.47
CA THR A 347 -3.34 4.24 -16.85
C THR A 347 -3.08 5.75 -16.92
N GLU A 348 -3.60 6.52 -15.98
CA GLU A 348 -3.33 7.95 -15.89
C GLU A 348 -1.84 8.22 -15.62
N ILE A 349 -1.24 7.49 -14.67
CA ILE A 349 0.18 7.61 -14.36
C ILE A 349 1.04 7.23 -15.57
N GLN A 350 0.73 6.14 -16.29
CA GLN A 350 1.40 5.78 -17.54
C GLN A 350 1.39 6.95 -18.54
N ARG A 351 0.22 7.58 -18.78
CA ARG A 351 0.10 8.74 -19.68
C ARG A 351 0.97 9.91 -19.22
N ARG A 352 1.00 10.19 -17.91
CA ARG A 352 1.81 11.27 -17.33
C ARG A 352 3.31 10.98 -17.49
N VAL A 353 3.75 9.76 -17.20
CA VAL A 353 5.14 9.32 -17.36
C VAL A 353 5.59 9.44 -18.82
N PHE A 354 4.79 8.94 -19.78
CA PHE A 354 5.12 9.07 -21.20
C PHE A 354 5.15 10.53 -21.66
N ARG A 355 4.18 11.35 -21.25
CA ARG A 355 4.19 12.77 -21.58
C ARG A 355 5.45 13.45 -21.03
N ALA A 356 5.82 13.19 -19.78
CA ALA A 356 7.02 13.75 -19.19
C ALA A 356 8.30 13.30 -19.92
N PHE A 357 8.40 12.01 -20.25
CA PHE A 357 9.55 11.45 -20.97
C PHE A 357 9.69 12.04 -22.39
N PHE A 358 8.61 12.04 -23.18
CA PHE A 358 8.66 12.56 -24.56
C PHE A 358 8.77 14.08 -24.61
N GLY A 359 8.18 14.81 -23.66
CA GLY A 359 8.38 16.25 -23.50
C GLY A 359 9.84 16.59 -23.24
N ALA A 360 10.50 15.85 -22.35
CA ALA A 360 11.94 16.02 -22.08
C ALA A 360 12.81 15.74 -23.32
N LEU A 361 12.46 14.74 -24.14
CA LEU A 361 13.16 14.47 -25.40
C LEU A 361 12.93 15.56 -26.46
N ALA A 362 11.76 16.21 -26.46
CA ALA A 362 11.44 17.32 -27.34
C ALA A 362 12.05 18.67 -26.90
N GLY A 363 12.73 18.71 -25.74
CA GLY A 363 13.27 19.94 -25.17
C GLY A 363 12.21 20.84 -24.55
N GLU A 364 11.01 20.32 -24.28
CA GLU A 364 10.00 21.06 -23.53
C GLU A 364 10.49 21.26 -22.09
N PRO A 365 10.38 22.46 -21.52
CA PRO A 365 10.69 22.66 -20.12
C PRO A 365 9.80 21.72 -19.32
N ALA A 366 10.40 20.98 -18.38
CA ALA A 366 9.64 20.10 -17.49
C ALA A 366 8.49 20.93 -16.91
N ALA A 367 7.26 20.62 -17.31
CA ALA A 367 6.10 21.26 -16.73
C ALA A 367 6.30 21.14 -15.22
N SER A 368 6.24 22.25 -14.50
CA SER A 368 6.22 22.27 -13.05
C SER A 368 4.89 21.67 -12.57
N GLY A 369 4.61 20.43 -12.98
CA GLY A 369 3.64 19.58 -12.35
C GLY A 369 4.25 19.29 -11.01
N GLY A 370 3.74 19.97 -9.97
CA GLY A 370 3.89 19.48 -8.62
C GLY A 370 3.63 17.97 -8.69
N ALA A 371 4.62 17.18 -8.26
CA ALA A 371 4.41 15.76 -8.09
C ALA A 371 3.05 15.59 -7.39
N PRO A 372 2.14 14.74 -7.91
CA PRO A 372 0.98 14.39 -7.11
C PRO A 372 1.55 13.84 -5.81
N ARG A 373 1.16 14.46 -4.69
CA ARG A 373 1.45 13.92 -3.37
C ARG A 373 0.93 12.50 -3.28
#